data_AF-A0A7J4KXV8-F1
#
_entry.id   AF-A0A7J4KXV8-F1
#
_cell.length_a   1.000
_cell.length_b   1.000
_cell.length_c   1.000
_cell.angle_alpha   90.00
_cell.angle_beta   90.00
_cell.angle_gamma   90.00
#
_symmetry.space_group_name_H-M   'P 1'
#
loop_
_entity.id
_entity.type
_entity.pdbx_description
1 polymer ?
#
loop_
_entity_poly.entity_id
_entity_poly.type
_entity_poly.pdbx_seq_one_letter_code
_entity_poly.pdbx_strand_id
1 'polypeptide(L)'
;MALDFSGIREQADSGARKVFFSLSLKAWLLVALFVFCFLLIVFFQLQGLIASLLLILAFILLLIFLKPRPSLQQQMDLIVQQSKEAEKRFLKHLIDEHTFSQIRLENEKKLIGIEAALKREQNPQSLLDLESSELDVRKRHKLKELLLEKDQAVLELEIAKQRYYKHRLDEKFFQEISSEKQKRLVELDTLISELYKLEAKEIMQDTERRLKQAGVKQDSEGVDETMQPSRRRRLKRH
;
A
#
# COMPACT_ATOMS: atom_id res chain seq x y z
N MET A 1 62.55 -70.77 71.40
CA MET A 1 61.46 -69.78 71.39
C MET A 1 61.39 -69.19 69.98
N ALA A 2 60.38 -69.55 69.20
CA ALA A 2 60.14 -68.93 67.90
C ALA A 2 59.39 -67.61 68.16
N LEU A 3 59.95 -66.49 67.73
CA LEU A 3 59.30 -65.19 67.83
C LEU A 3 58.22 -65.10 66.74
N ASP A 4 56.98 -64.91 67.16
CA ASP A 4 55.81 -64.81 66.29
C ASP A 4 55.69 -63.38 65.74
N PHE A 5 56.11 -63.20 64.48
CA PHE A 5 56.09 -61.93 63.76
C PHE A 5 54.79 -61.71 62.94
N SER A 6 53.79 -62.57 63.11
CA SER A 6 52.53 -62.52 62.35
C SER A 6 51.75 -61.21 62.58
N GLY A 7 51.66 -60.73 63.82
CA GLY A 7 50.92 -59.52 64.17
C GLY A 7 51.50 -58.21 63.61
N ILE A 8 52.82 -58.12 63.45
CA ILE A 8 53.48 -56.91 62.90
C ILE A 8 53.25 -56.82 61.38
N ARG A 9 53.13 -57.96 60.70
CA ARG A 9 52.89 -58.03 59.25
C ARG A 9 51.45 -57.65 58.89
N GLU A 10 50.46 -58.09 59.68
CA GLU A 10 49.04 -57.69 59.48
C GLU A 10 48.79 -56.20 59.75
N GLN A 11 49.46 -55.60 60.74
CA GLN A 11 49.33 -54.17 61.04
C GLN A 11 49.93 -53.28 59.95
N ALA A 12 51.06 -53.69 59.35
CA ALA A 12 51.68 -53.00 58.24
C ALA A 12 50.83 -53.06 56.96
N ASP A 13 50.23 -54.21 56.64
CA ASP A 13 49.36 -54.36 55.48
C ASP A 13 48.03 -53.59 55.62
N SER A 14 47.48 -53.51 56.84
CA SER A 14 46.29 -52.70 57.14
C SER A 14 46.57 -51.19 57.04
N GLY A 15 47.73 -50.74 57.53
CA GLY A 15 48.19 -49.35 57.42
C GLY A 15 48.43 -48.93 55.97
N ALA A 16 49.13 -49.76 55.19
CA ALA A 16 49.39 -49.51 53.77
C ALA A 16 48.07 -49.41 52.98
N ARG A 17 47.12 -50.34 53.19
CA ARG A 17 45.80 -50.30 52.53
C ARG A 17 45.02 -49.03 52.84
N LYS A 18 45.03 -48.54 54.08
CA LYS A 18 44.37 -47.26 54.44
C LYS A 18 45.01 -46.05 53.77
N VAL A 19 46.34 -46.04 53.66
CA VAL A 19 47.07 -44.97 52.94
C VAL A 19 46.75 -45.03 51.45
N PHE A 20 46.80 -46.20 50.81
CA PHE A 20 46.44 -46.36 49.40
C PHE A 20 44.98 -45.99 49.11
N PHE A 21 44.02 -46.40 49.96
CA PHE A 21 42.61 -46.02 49.82
C PHE A 21 42.39 -44.51 49.99
N SER A 22 43.07 -43.88 50.96
CA SER A 22 42.97 -42.42 51.14
C SER A 22 43.64 -41.64 50.00
N LEU A 23 44.73 -42.15 49.44
CA LEU A 23 45.40 -41.58 48.28
C LEU A 23 44.54 -41.74 47.01
N SER A 24 43.93 -42.91 46.82
CA SER A 24 43.04 -43.16 45.69
C SER A 24 41.77 -42.33 45.80
N LEU A 25 41.17 -42.19 46.99
CA LEU A 25 39.98 -41.36 47.19
C LEU A 25 40.27 -39.88 46.87
N LYS A 26 41.42 -39.35 47.30
CA LYS A 26 41.86 -37.99 46.96
C LYS A 26 42.10 -37.81 45.47
N ALA A 27 42.67 -38.81 44.80
CA ALA A 27 42.86 -38.79 43.35
C ALA A 27 41.52 -38.79 42.59
N TRP A 28 40.56 -39.61 43.00
CA TRP A 28 39.21 -39.62 42.44
C TRP A 28 38.46 -38.31 42.67
N LEU A 29 38.65 -37.68 43.83
CA LEU A 29 38.05 -36.40 44.16
C LEU A 29 38.64 -35.26 43.31
N LEU A 30 39.95 -35.29 43.03
CA LEU A 30 40.62 -34.38 42.10
C LEU A 30 40.11 -34.55 40.66
N VAL A 31 39.94 -35.79 40.20
CA VAL A 31 39.38 -36.08 38.87
C VAL A 31 37.94 -35.58 38.76
N ALA A 32 37.11 -35.83 39.78
CA ALA A 32 35.74 -35.34 39.80
C ALA A 32 35.67 -33.80 39.78
N LEU A 33 36.56 -33.13 40.52
CA LEU A 33 36.64 -31.66 40.55
C LEU A 33 37.12 -31.08 39.22
N PHE A 34 38.08 -31.75 38.56
CA PHE A 34 38.53 -31.37 37.22
C PHE A 34 37.42 -31.51 36.17
N VAL A 35 36.68 -32.63 36.18
CA VAL A 35 35.53 -32.85 35.28
C VAL A 35 34.45 -31.81 35.53
N PHE A 36 34.15 -31.49 36.78
CA PHE A 36 33.18 -30.46 37.14
C PHE A 36 33.59 -29.07 36.63
N CYS A 37 34.85 -28.67 36.82
CA CYS A 37 35.38 -27.41 36.28
C CYS A 37 35.34 -27.37 34.74
N PHE A 38 35.67 -28.48 34.08
CA PHE A 38 35.61 -28.58 32.62
C PHE A 38 34.18 -28.41 32.11
N LEU A 39 33.20 -29.07 32.73
CA LEU A 39 31.78 -28.94 32.38
C LEU A 39 31.27 -27.51 32.58
N LEU A 40 31.69 -26.82 33.64
CA LEU A 40 31.34 -25.41 33.85
C LEU A 40 31.90 -24.52 32.72
N ILE A 41 33.15 -24.71 32.31
CA ILE A 41 33.76 -23.94 31.22
C ILE A 41 32.99 -24.17 29.91
N VAL A 42 32.69 -25.42 29.57
CA VAL A 42 31.91 -25.76 28.37
C VAL A 42 30.51 -25.15 28.44
N PHE A 43 29.85 -25.18 29.61
CA PHE A 43 28.53 -24.59 29.80
C PHE A 43 28.54 -23.07 29.61
N PHE A 44 29.51 -22.35 30.20
CA PHE A 44 29.65 -20.90 29.99
C PHE A 44 30.00 -20.53 28.55
N GLN A 45 30.85 -21.33 27.87
CA GLN A 45 31.15 -21.17 26.45
C GLN A 45 29.87 -21.33 25.60
N LEU A 46 29.05 -22.33 25.89
CA LEU A 46 27.79 -22.57 25.17
C LEU A 46 26.82 -21.40 25.36
N GLN A 47 26.69 -20.90 26.59
CA GLN A 47 25.86 -19.72 26.90
C GLN A 47 26.36 -18.47 26.18
N GLY A 48 27.67 -18.25 26.14
CA GLY A 48 28.28 -17.15 25.39
C GLY A 48 28.00 -17.24 23.89
N LEU A 49 28.07 -18.46 23.32
CA LEU A 49 27.78 -18.71 21.92
C LEU A 49 26.31 -18.40 21.60
N ILE A 50 25.37 -18.89 22.41
CA ILE A 50 23.93 -18.60 22.27
C ILE A 50 23.66 -17.09 22.38
N ALA A 51 24.25 -16.41 23.35
CA ALA A 51 24.10 -14.97 23.54
C ALA A 51 24.64 -14.19 22.32
N SER A 52 25.80 -14.56 21.78
CA SER A 52 26.37 -13.93 20.59
C SER A 52 25.47 -14.10 19.35
N LEU A 53 24.86 -15.29 19.21
CA LEU A 53 23.99 -15.62 18.09
C LEU A 53 22.68 -14.83 18.15
N LEU A 54 22.12 -14.65 19.35
CA LEU A 54 20.98 -13.77 19.58
C LEU A 54 21.30 -12.29 19.30
N LEU A 55 22.51 -11.84 19.64
CA LEU A 55 22.95 -10.46 19.39
C LEU A 55 23.09 -10.18 17.89
N ILE A 56 23.66 -11.12 17.13
CA ILE A 56 23.71 -11.05 15.66
C ILE A 56 22.30 -11.03 15.06
N LEU A 57 21.41 -11.90 15.53
CA LEU A 57 20.02 -11.94 15.05
C LEU A 57 19.30 -10.62 15.34
N ALA A 58 19.47 -10.07 16.54
CA ALA A 58 18.91 -8.77 16.92
C ALA A 58 19.46 -7.64 16.05
N PHE A 59 20.75 -7.66 15.72
CA PHE A 59 21.38 -6.68 14.84
C PHE A 59 20.85 -6.77 13.40
N ILE A 60 20.66 -7.98 12.86
CA ILE A 60 20.06 -8.19 11.53
C ILE A 60 18.61 -7.68 11.51
N LEU A 61 17.82 -8.01 12.54
CA LEU A 61 16.45 -7.51 12.67
C LEU A 61 16.43 -5.98 12.74
N LEU A 62 17.32 -5.37 13.53
CA LEU A 62 17.46 -3.93 13.63
C LEU A 62 17.77 -3.28 12.28
N LEU A 63 18.68 -3.86 11.49
CA LEU A 63 19.00 -3.38 10.14
C LEU A 63 17.82 -3.49 9.15
N ILE A 64 17.01 -4.54 9.26
CA ILE A 64 15.79 -4.68 8.44
C ILE A 64 14.75 -3.62 8.83
N PHE A 65 14.57 -3.36 10.12
CA PHE A 65 13.65 -2.33 10.61
C PHE A 65 14.13 -0.90 10.34
N LEU A 66 15.45 -0.66 10.30
CA LEU A 66 16.03 0.66 10.00
C LEU A 66 16.06 0.98 8.50
N LYS A 67 15.73 0.03 7.61
CA LYS A 67 15.69 0.32 6.17
C LYS A 67 14.63 1.39 5.93
N PRO A 68 14.99 2.59 5.42
CA PRO A 68 14.03 3.65 5.23
C PRO A 68 12.95 3.14 4.28
N ARG A 69 11.69 3.16 4.75
CA ARG A 69 10.57 2.88 3.86
C ARG A 69 10.66 3.87 2.70
N PRO A 70 10.59 3.42 1.44
CA PRO A 70 10.62 4.34 0.30
C PRO A 70 9.48 5.35 0.48
N SER A 71 9.77 6.62 0.23
CA SER A 71 8.77 7.68 0.37
C SER A 71 7.56 7.37 -0.51
N LEU A 72 6.36 7.80 -0.10
CA LEU A 72 5.14 7.56 -0.88
C LEU A 72 5.27 8.07 -2.32
N GLN A 73 6.02 9.16 -2.54
CA GLN A 73 6.37 9.66 -3.87
C GLN A 73 7.24 8.69 -4.68
N GLN A 74 8.27 8.08 -4.08
CA GLN A 74 9.09 7.08 -4.77
C GLN A 74 8.28 5.84 -5.17
N GLN A 75 7.31 5.44 -4.32
CA GLN A 75 6.40 4.34 -4.64
C GLN A 75 5.47 4.73 -5.80
N MET A 76 4.97 5.96 -5.83
CA MET A 76 4.16 6.48 -6.93
C MET A 76 4.93 6.45 -8.25
N ASP A 77 6.16 6.98 -8.27
CA ASP A 77 7.01 7.01 -9.47
C ASP A 77 7.31 5.61 -10.02
N LEU A 78 7.56 4.65 -9.13
CA LEU A 78 7.76 3.24 -9.49
C LEU A 78 6.54 2.65 -10.19
N ILE A 79 5.33 2.90 -9.69
CA ILE A 79 4.10 2.35 -10.29
C ILE A 79 3.78 3.04 -11.62
N VAL A 80 4.04 4.35 -11.74
CA VAL A 80 3.93 5.07 -13.01
C VAL A 80 4.90 4.48 -14.04
N GLN A 81 6.14 4.16 -13.65
CA GLN A 81 7.09 3.48 -14.54
C GLN A 81 6.60 2.09 -14.95
N GLN A 82 6.08 1.29 -14.02
CA GLN A 82 5.51 -0.03 -14.32
C GLN A 82 4.34 0.06 -15.31
N SER A 83 3.47 1.07 -15.17
CA SER A 83 2.37 1.31 -16.10
C SER A 83 2.87 1.64 -17.51
N LYS A 84 3.86 2.54 -17.61
CA LYS A 84 4.49 2.89 -18.90
C LYS A 84 5.20 1.71 -19.55
N GLU A 85 5.83 0.84 -18.76
CA GLU A 85 6.45 -0.38 -19.28
C GLU A 85 5.42 -1.38 -19.77
N ALA A 86 4.33 -1.57 -19.04
CA ALA A 86 3.22 -2.44 -19.45
C ALA A 86 2.60 -1.95 -20.77
N GLU A 87 2.38 -0.63 -20.89
CA GLU A 87 1.88 -0.01 -22.13
C GLU A 87 2.85 -0.24 -23.31
N LYS A 88 4.16 -0.04 -23.11
CA LYS A 88 5.16 -0.35 -24.14
C LYS A 88 5.16 -1.83 -24.54
N ARG A 89 4.96 -2.74 -23.60
CA ARG A 89 4.90 -4.19 -23.89
C ARG A 89 3.63 -4.53 -24.67
N PHE A 90 2.50 -3.91 -24.33
CA PHE A 90 1.24 -4.08 -25.05
C PHE A 90 1.33 -3.54 -26.49
N LEU A 91 1.87 -2.33 -26.67
CA LEU A 91 2.08 -1.72 -28.00
C LEU A 91 3.05 -2.51 -28.88
N LYS A 92 3.98 -3.26 -28.26
CA LYS A 92 4.88 -4.19 -28.97
C LYS A 92 4.29 -5.59 -29.14
N HIS A 93 3.01 -5.79 -28.81
CA HIS A 93 2.31 -7.08 -28.85
C HIS A 93 3.00 -8.20 -28.05
N LEU A 94 3.78 -7.84 -27.01
CA LEU A 94 4.45 -8.80 -26.12
C LEU A 94 3.52 -9.34 -25.03
N ILE A 95 2.42 -8.64 -24.77
CA ILE A 95 1.35 -9.04 -23.84
C ILE A 95 0.01 -8.84 -24.54
N ASP A 96 -0.95 -9.70 -24.21
CA ASP A 96 -2.32 -9.64 -24.67
C ASP A 96 -3.13 -8.55 -23.96
N GLU A 97 -4.25 -8.15 -24.56
CA GLU A 97 -5.13 -7.09 -24.05
C GLU A 97 -5.67 -7.40 -22.65
N HIS A 98 -6.00 -8.67 -22.40
CA HIS A 98 -6.51 -9.10 -21.11
C HIS A 98 -5.44 -8.97 -20.01
N THR A 99 -4.21 -9.43 -20.27
CA THR A 99 -3.09 -9.26 -19.32
C THR A 99 -2.73 -7.79 -19.12
N PHE A 100 -2.75 -6.98 -20.17
CA PHE A 100 -2.53 -5.54 -20.06
C PHE A 100 -3.61 -4.86 -19.20
N SER A 101 -4.88 -5.19 -19.41
CA SER A 101 -5.99 -4.58 -18.65
C SER A 101 -5.90 -4.93 -17.16
N GLN A 102 -5.52 -6.16 -16.81
CA GLN A 102 -5.30 -6.58 -15.42
C GLN A 102 -4.16 -5.81 -14.77
N ILE A 103 -3.01 -5.69 -15.44
CA ILE A 103 -1.85 -4.94 -14.93
C ILE A 103 -2.21 -3.47 -14.74
N ARG A 104 -2.93 -2.88 -15.69
CA ARG A 104 -3.40 -1.50 -15.62
C ARG A 104 -4.33 -1.30 -14.41
N LEU A 105 -5.33 -2.16 -14.24
CA LEU A 105 -6.28 -2.10 -13.11
C LEU A 105 -5.57 -2.23 -11.75
N GLU A 106 -4.60 -3.13 -11.65
CA GLU A 106 -3.86 -3.33 -10.41
C GLU A 106 -2.96 -2.14 -10.07
N ASN A 107 -2.26 -1.58 -11.06
CA ASN A 107 -1.43 -0.39 -10.88
C ASN A 107 -2.27 0.85 -10.55
N GLU A 108 -3.43 1.01 -11.18
CA GLU A 108 -4.38 2.08 -10.88
C GLU A 108 -4.89 1.98 -9.43
N LYS A 109 -5.26 0.78 -8.98
CA LYS A 109 -5.68 0.56 -7.57
C LYS A 109 -4.57 0.93 -6.59
N LYS A 110 -3.31 0.59 -6.89
CA LYS A 110 -2.17 0.94 -6.03
C LYS A 110 -1.88 2.45 -6.04
N LEU A 111 -1.97 3.11 -7.19
CA LEU A 111 -1.82 4.57 -7.31
C LEU A 111 -2.85 5.31 -6.46
N ILE A 112 -4.12 4.89 -6.54
CA ILE A 112 -5.20 5.47 -5.72
C ILE A 112 -4.90 5.33 -4.23
N GLY A 113 -4.43 4.16 -3.80
CA GLY A 113 -4.05 3.93 -2.39
C GLY A 113 -2.89 4.83 -1.93
N ILE A 114 -1.90 5.06 -2.78
CA ILE A 114 -0.75 5.94 -2.47
C ILE A 114 -1.18 7.41 -2.47
N GLU A 115 -2.00 7.85 -3.41
CA GLU A 115 -2.54 9.22 -3.44
C GLU A 115 -3.42 9.51 -2.22
N ALA A 116 -4.26 8.55 -1.81
CA ALA A 116 -5.05 8.64 -0.59
C ALA A 116 -4.13 8.75 0.65
N ALA A 117 -3.03 7.99 0.69
CA ALA A 117 -2.06 8.07 1.77
C ALA A 117 -1.30 9.42 1.79
N LEU A 118 -0.92 9.96 0.64
CA LEU A 118 -0.30 11.29 0.52
C LEU A 118 -1.25 12.40 0.98
N LYS A 119 -2.53 12.32 0.62
CA LYS A 119 -3.55 13.26 1.11
C LYS A 119 -3.72 13.21 2.63
N ARG A 120 -3.63 12.03 3.24
CA ARG A 120 -3.64 11.89 4.73
C ARG A 120 -2.44 12.55 5.38
N GLU A 121 -1.26 12.41 4.78
CA GLU A 121 -0.02 13.03 5.28
C GLU A 121 -0.09 14.57 5.21
N GLN A 122 -0.78 15.09 4.19
CA GLN A 122 -1.00 16.53 4.00
C GLN A 122 -2.18 17.08 4.82
N ASN A 123 -3.16 16.25 5.21
CA ASN A 123 -4.35 16.70 5.92
C ASN A 123 -4.90 15.64 6.92
N PRO A 124 -4.40 15.60 8.16
CA PRO A 124 -4.70 14.53 9.12
C PRO A 124 -6.11 14.57 9.74
N GLN A 125 -6.94 15.58 9.46
CA GLN A 125 -8.25 15.78 10.10
C GLN A 125 -9.45 15.11 9.39
N SER A 126 -9.30 14.47 8.22
CA SER A 126 -10.43 13.97 7.41
C SER A 126 -10.67 12.45 7.47
N LEU A 127 -10.69 11.83 8.66
CA LEU A 127 -10.87 10.38 8.80
C LEU A 127 -12.29 9.87 8.45
N LEU A 128 -13.29 10.75 8.32
CA LEU A 128 -14.66 10.39 7.91
C LEU A 128 -14.88 10.39 6.38
N ASP A 129 -13.89 10.83 5.59
CA ASP A 129 -13.97 10.99 4.12
C ASP A 129 -13.26 9.87 3.33
N LEU A 130 -13.04 8.67 3.91
CA LEU A 130 -12.26 7.63 3.23
C LEU A 130 -12.90 7.13 1.93
N GLU A 131 -14.19 6.78 1.98
CA GLU A 131 -14.94 6.30 0.81
C GLU A 131 -15.20 7.43 -0.19
N SER A 132 -15.53 8.63 0.30
CA SER A 132 -15.75 9.82 -0.52
C SER A 132 -14.45 10.24 -1.22
N SER A 133 -13.29 10.21 -0.55
CA SER A 133 -12.02 10.65 -1.16
C SER A 133 -11.48 9.67 -2.21
N GLU A 134 -11.64 8.36 -2.03
CA GLU A 134 -11.24 7.37 -3.04
C GLU A 134 -12.17 7.43 -4.26
N LEU A 135 -13.48 7.58 -4.04
CA LEU A 135 -14.45 7.81 -5.10
C LEU A 135 -14.17 9.13 -5.84
N ASP A 136 -13.86 10.21 -5.12
CA ASP A 136 -13.53 11.50 -5.70
C ASP A 136 -12.26 11.45 -6.53
N VAL A 137 -11.23 10.71 -6.08
CA VAL A 137 -9.99 10.54 -6.83
C VAL A 137 -10.23 9.76 -8.12
N ARG A 138 -10.95 8.63 -8.06
CA ARG A 138 -11.34 7.86 -9.26
C ARG A 138 -12.17 8.68 -10.22
N LYS A 139 -13.14 9.45 -9.72
CA LYS A 139 -13.99 10.33 -10.53
C LYS A 139 -13.20 11.45 -11.19
N ARG A 140 -12.25 12.08 -10.49
CA ARG A 140 -11.34 13.09 -11.08
C ARG A 140 -10.44 12.50 -12.16
N HIS A 141 -9.91 11.30 -11.94
CA HIS A 141 -9.09 10.62 -12.94
C HIS A 141 -9.91 10.33 -14.20
N LYS A 142 -11.11 9.78 -14.03
CA LYS A 142 -12.04 9.51 -15.13
C LYS A 142 -12.49 10.77 -15.86
N LEU A 143 -12.76 11.86 -15.14
CA LEU A 143 -13.07 13.16 -15.74
C LEU A 143 -11.88 13.68 -16.56
N LYS A 144 -10.66 13.56 -16.04
CA LYS A 144 -9.44 14.00 -16.75
C LYS A 144 -9.20 13.18 -18.01
N GLU A 145 -9.42 11.86 -17.97
CA GLU A 145 -9.36 11.00 -19.16
C GLU A 145 -10.40 11.40 -20.21
N LEU A 146 -11.66 11.61 -19.81
CA LEU A 146 -12.73 12.03 -20.73
C LEU A 146 -12.47 13.39 -21.36
N LEU A 147 -11.91 14.34 -20.58
CA LEU A 147 -11.52 15.66 -21.10
C LEU A 147 -10.36 15.55 -22.11
N LEU A 148 -9.36 14.70 -21.84
CA LEU A 148 -8.27 14.44 -22.80
C LEU A 148 -8.78 13.79 -24.08
N GLU A 149 -9.68 12.80 -23.99
CA GLU A 149 -10.33 12.19 -25.17
C GLU A 149 -11.11 13.23 -25.98
N LYS A 150 -11.79 14.16 -25.30
CA LYS A 150 -12.54 15.24 -25.96
C LYS A 150 -11.61 16.18 -26.71
N ASP A 151 -10.53 16.64 -26.06
CA ASP A 151 -9.55 17.54 -26.68
C ASP A 151 -8.90 16.87 -27.92
N GLN A 152 -8.58 15.58 -27.81
CA GLN A 152 -8.04 14.82 -28.93
C GLN A 152 -9.04 14.69 -30.09
N ALA A 153 -10.30 14.39 -29.80
CA ALA A 153 -11.35 14.31 -30.83
C ALA A 153 -11.60 15.66 -31.53
N VAL A 154 -11.52 16.78 -30.80
CA VAL A 154 -11.57 18.13 -31.38
C VAL A 154 -10.39 18.37 -32.32
N LEU A 155 -9.18 18.02 -31.88
CA LEU A 155 -7.95 18.22 -32.64
C LEU A 155 -7.95 17.38 -33.93
N GLU A 156 -8.42 16.13 -33.87
CA GLU A 156 -8.58 15.26 -35.05
C GLU A 156 -9.60 15.83 -36.06
N LEU A 157 -10.72 16.38 -35.58
CA LEU A 157 -11.70 17.10 -36.41
C LEU A 157 -11.09 18.33 -37.08
N GLU A 158 -10.24 19.06 -36.37
CA GLU A 158 -9.58 20.25 -36.88
C GLU A 158 -8.55 19.89 -37.96
N ILE A 159 -7.78 18.81 -37.76
CA ILE A 159 -6.87 18.25 -38.77
C ILE A 159 -7.66 17.80 -40.00
N ALA A 160 -8.77 17.10 -39.82
CA ALA A 160 -9.62 16.64 -40.92
C ALA A 160 -10.17 17.82 -41.74
N LYS A 161 -10.64 18.89 -41.06
CA LYS A 161 -11.08 20.15 -41.70
C LYS A 161 -9.95 20.79 -42.50
N GLN A 162 -8.76 20.91 -41.93
CA GLN A 162 -7.60 21.49 -42.63
C GLN A 162 -7.19 20.66 -43.85
N ARG A 163 -7.26 19.33 -43.78
CA ARG A 163 -6.96 18.45 -44.92
C ARG A 163 -8.01 18.56 -46.02
N TYR A 164 -9.29 18.66 -45.66
CA TYR A 164 -10.39 18.89 -46.58
C TYR A 164 -10.24 20.23 -47.31
N TYR A 165 -10.01 21.33 -46.59
CA TYR A 165 -9.81 22.66 -47.20
C TYR A 165 -8.57 22.75 -48.09
N LYS A 166 -7.56 21.91 -47.84
CA LYS A 166 -6.37 21.77 -48.71
C LYS A 166 -6.59 20.80 -49.88
N HIS A 167 -7.83 20.32 -50.11
CA HIS A 167 -8.19 19.31 -51.11
C HIS A 167 -7.36 18.02 -51.04
N ARG A 168 -6.89 17.65 -49.84
CA ARG A 168 -6.12 16.42 -49.59
C ARG A 168 -7.01 15.28 -49.08
N LEU A 169 -8.31 15.48 -49.00
CA LEU A 169 -9.28 14.56 -48.46
C LEU A 169 -10.61 14.78 -49.17
N ASP A 170 -11.24 13.71 -49.66
CA ASP A 170 -12.50 13.80 -50.41
C ASP A 170 -13.67 14.15 -49.48
N GLU A 171 -14.70 14.80 -50.03
CA GLU A 171 -15.86 15.26 -49.27
C GLU A 171 -16.62 14.12 -48.56
N LYS A 172 -16.75 12.96 -49.20
CA LYS A 172 -17.39 11.78 -48.58
C LYS A 172 -16.62 11.29 -47.36
N PHE A 173 -15.29 11.17 -47.47
CA PHE A 173 -14.42 10.74 -46.37
C PHE A 173 -14.39 11.80 -45.25
N PHE A 174 -14.42 13.08 -45.60
CA PHE A 174 -14.50 14.15 -44.61
C PHE A 174 -15.83 14.12 -43.84
N GLN A 175 -16.95 13.92 -44.53
CA GLN A 175 -18.26 13.81 -43.87
C GLN A 175 -18.34 12.58 -42.96
N GLU A 176 -17.78 11.45 -43.36
CA GLU A 176 -17.71 10.24 -42.53
C GLU A 176 -16.93 10.51 -41.24
N ILE A 177 -15.68 10.98 -41.34
CA ILE A 177 -14.83 11.33 -40.18
C ILE A 177 -15.49 12.39 -39.30
N SER A 178 -16.06 13.44 -39.91
CA SER A 178 -16.72 14.50 -39.16
C SER A 178 -17.92 13.98 -38.39
N SER A 179 -18.76 13.15 -39.02
CA SER A 179 -19.96 12.60 -38.37
C SER A 179 -19.63 11.66 -37.22
N GLU A 180 -18.59 10.83 -37.38
CA GLU A 180 -18.12 9.90 -36.35
C GLU A 180 -17.55 10.66 -35.14
N LYS A 181 -16.64 11.60 -35.38
CA LYS A 181 -16.00 12.38 -34.30
C LYS A 181 -17.00 13.30 -33.60
N GLN A 182 -17.98 13.83 -34.32
CA GLN A 182 -19.02 14.68 -33.73
C GLN A 182 -20.01 13.87 -32.90
N LYS A 183 -20.36 12.64 -33.29
CA LYS A 183 -21.08 11.70 -32.41
C LYS A 183 -20.28 11.39 -31.15
N ARG A 184 -18.98 11.10 -31.30
CA ARG A 184 -18.09 10.81 -30.16
C ARG A 184 -17.98 11.98 -29.19
N LEU A 185 -17.92 13.22 -29.69
CA LEU A 185 -17.93 14.42 -28.84
C LEU A 185 -19.24 14.57 -28.04
N VAL A 186 -20.38 14.28 -28.66
CA VAL A 186 -21.68 14.29 -27.97
C VAL A 186 -21.72 13.21 -26.89
N GLU A 187 -21.23 12.00 -27.18
CA GLU A 187 -21.12 10.93 -26.18
C GLU A 187 -20.24 11.36 -24.99
N LEU A 188 -19.07 11.93 -25.26
CA LEU A 188 -18.17 12.42 -24.21
C LEU A 188 -18.82 13.53 -23.37
N ASP A 189 -19.54 14.47 -23.99
CA ASP A 189 -20.27 15.52 -23.27
C ASP A 189 -21.40 14.95 -22.40
N THR A 190 -22.10 13.91 -22.86
CA THR A 190 -23.11 13.23 -22.04
C THR A 190 -22.50 12.53 -20.84
N LEU A 191 -21.38 11.81 -21.02
CA LEU A 191 -20.67 11.12 -19.94
C LEU A 191 -20.12 12.11 -18.90
N ILE A 192 -19.58 13.25 -19.35
CA ILE A 192 -19.12 14.33 -18.46
C ILE A 192 -20.30 14.93 -17.70
N SER A 193 -21.43 15.19 -18.36
CA SER A 193 -22.64 15.72 -17.71
C SER A 193 -23.22 14.75 -16.67
N GLU A 194 -23.21 13.45 -16.94
CA GLU A 194 -23.64 12.42 -15.99
C GLU A 194 -22.75 12.37 -14.75
N LEU A 195 -21.42 12.48 -14.92
CA LEU A 195 -20.48 12.58 -13.80
C LEU A 195 -20.80 13.79 -12.90
N TYR A 196 -21.06 14.97 -13.48
CA TYR A 196 -21.43 16.15 -12.70
C TYR A 196 -22.80 16.05 -12.02
N LYS A 197 -23.78 15.40 -12.66
CA LYS A 197 -25.10 15.17 -12.04
C LYS A 197 -25.03 14.21 -10.86
N LEU A 198 -24.15 13.21 -10.93
CA LEU A 198 -23.87 12.30 -9.82
C LEU A 198 -23.23 13.05 -8.64
N GLU A 199 -22.28 13.94 -8.90
CA GLU A 199 -21.65 14.80 -7.89
C GLU A 199 -22.68 15.68 -7.16
N ALA A 200 -23.56 16.36 -7.91
CA ALA A 200 -24.61 17.18 -7.31
C ALA A 200 -25.56 16.38 -6.41
N LYS A 201 -25.92 15.15 -6.79
CA LYS A 201 -26.78 14.27 -5.99
C LYS A 201 -26.08 13.77 -4.73
N GLU A 202 -24.80 13.40 -4.81
CA GLU A 202 -24.01 12.97 -3.65
C GLU A 202 -23.77 14.11 -2.67
N ILE A 203 -23.42 15.31 -3.15
CA ILE A 203 -23.27 16.50 -2.28
C ILE A 203 -24.58 16.80 -1.56
N MET A 204 -25.72 16.70 -2.24
CA MET A 204 -27.03 16.87 -1.60
C MET A 204 -27.28 15.82 -0.52
N GLN A 205 -26.99 14.54 -0.78
CA GLN A 205 -27.16 13.47 0.20
C GLN A 205 -26.20 13.60 1.39
N ASP A 206 -24.95 14.02 1.16
CA ASP A 206 -23.97 14.19 2.22
C ASP A 206 -24.26 15.43 3.07
N THR A 207 -24.69 16.54 2.45
CA THR A 207 -25.19 17.71 3.19
C THR A 207 -26.45 17.38 4.00
N GLU A 208 -27.39 16.59 3.46
CA GLU A 208 -28.58 16.13 4.19
C GLU A 208 -28.21 15.23 5.39
N ARG A 209 -27.23 14.34 5.23
CA ARG A 209 -26.68 13.51 6.32
C ARG A 209 -26.00 14.35 7.39
N ARG A 210 -25.17 15.33 6.98
CA ARG A 210 -24.49 16.27 7.90
C ARG A 210 -25.49 17.13 8.67
N LEU A 211 -26.55 17.61 8.02
CA LEU A 211 -27.64 18.37 8.65
C LEU A 211 -28.40 17.52 9.68
N LYS A 212 -28.73 16.26 9.34
CA LYS A 212 -29.36 15.30 10.26
C LYS A 212 -28.47 14.96 11.47
N GLN A 213 -27.17 14.78 11.26
CA GLN A 213 -26.21 14.49 12.35
C GLN A 213 -25.95 15.69 13.25
N ALA A 214 -26.01 16.93 12.72
CA ALA A 214 -25.88 18.15 13.50
C ALA A 214 -27.13 18.49 14.34
N GLY A 215 -28.17 17.63 14.33
CA GLY A 215 -29.39 17.86 15.10
C GLY A 215 -30.29 18.98 14.54
N VAL A 216 -29.99 19.47 13.33
CA VAL A 216 -30.83 20.46 12.64
C VAL A 216 -32.04 19.72 12.08
N LYS A 217 -33.18 19.82 12.77
CA LYS A 217 -34.46 19.46 12.15
C LYS A 217 -34.66 20.35 10.94
N GLN A 218 -34.74 19.76 9.75
CA GLN A 218 -35.31 20.46 8.60
C GLN A 218 -36.76 20.73 8.95
N ASP A 219 -37.11 22.00 9.16
CA ASP A 219 -38.50 22.44 9.10
C ASP A 219 -38.95 22.26 7.64
N SER A 220 -39.41 21.05 7.34
CA SER A 220 -39.98 20.68 6.04
C SER A 220 -41.47 21.01 5.94
N GLU A 221 -42.00 21.86 6.81
CA GLU A 221 -43.36 22.37 6.76
C GLU A 221 -43.30 23.90 6.74
N GLY A 222 -43.38 24.50 5.53
CA GLY A 222 -43.50 25.96 5.41
C GLY A 222 -42.79 26.64 4.24
N VAL A 223 -42.28 25.90 3.25
CA VAL A 223 -41.91 26.47 1.94
C VAL A 223 -42.83 25.92 0.85
N ASP A 224 -44.12 25.85 1.18
CA ASP A 224 -45.18 25.87 0.18
C ASP A 224 -45.97 27.17 0.42
N GLU A 225 -46.20 27.90 -0.68
CA GLU A 225 -47.10 29.06 -0.78
C GLU A 225 -46.68 30.38 -0.10
N THR A 226 -45.65 31.08 -0.59
CA THR A 226 -45.65 32.56 -0.69
C THR A 226 -44.48 33.12 -1.53
N MET A 227 -44.27 32.59 -2.75
CA MET A 227 -43.71 33.44 -3.81
C MET A 227 -44.84 33.85 -4.73
N GLN A 228 -45.53 34.93 -4.33
CA GLN A 228 -46.45 35.64 -5.20
C GLN A 228 -45.71 36.05 -6.49
N PRO A 229 -46.25 35.71 -7.68
CA PRO A 229 -45.69 36.20 -8.93
C PRO A 229 -46.12 37.67 -9.11
N SER A 230 -45.23 38.61 -8.84
CA SER A 230 -45.43 40.01 -9.25
C SER A 230 -45.20 40.15 -10.77
N ARG A 231 -46.26 39.78 -11.48
CA ARG A 231 -46.64 40.11 -12.85
C ARG A 231 -45.78 41.19 -13.54
N ARG A 232 -45.17 40.78 -14.66
CA ARG A 232 -44.99 41.59 -15.88
C ARG A 232 -46.22 42.50 -16.11
N ARG A 233 -46.04 43.82 -16.05
CA ARG A 233 -46.87 44.74 -16.84
C ARG A 233 -46.17 45.06 -18.15
N ARG A 234 -46.76 44.49 -19.20
CA ARG A 234 -46.62 44.78 -20.62
C ARG A 234 -46.53 46.29 -20.89
N LEU A 235 -45.53 46.67 -21.67
CA LEU A 235 -45.67 47.71 -22.68
C LEU A 235 -46.79 47.32 -23.66
N LYS A 236 -47.76 48.22 -23.88
CA LYS A 236 -48.47 48.40 -25.15
C LYS A 236 -49.13 49.78 -25.19
N ARG A 237 -48.58 50.63 -26.07
CA ARG A 237 -49.20 51.66 -26.93
C ARG A 237 -50.65 52.07 -26.61
N HIS A 238 -50.85 53.36 -26.33
CA HIS A 238 -51.65 54.26 -27.16
C HIS A 238 -51.12 55.69 -27.00
#